data_AF-A0A957DE32-F1
#
_entry.id   AF-A0A957DE32-F1
#
_cell.length_a   1.000
_cell.length_b   1.000
_cell.length_c   1.000
_cell.angle_alpha   90.00
_cell.angle_beta   90.00
_cell.angle_gamma   90.00
#
_symmetry.space_group_name_H-M   'P 1'
#
loop_
_entity.id
_entity.type
_entity.pdbx_description
1 polymer ?
#
loop_
_entity_poly.entity_id
_entity_poly.type
_entity_poly.pdbx_seq_one_letter_code
_entity_poly.pdbx_strand_id
1 'polypeptide(L)'
;MKPYQKYSLLMIVLLVFAALLSACGGTTQESVQATVAAVAPTVQAAAEELAPTVEAAVEDLAPTIDAVATELAPTLEAALEELTGDEGMAGISCEKPIKIGLITDQTGALAIYGAHIMRGFPLGMEYATGSENASTDTAMMSYKLDNCEIQVYVRDDQSTPDTTATVGRELIEVEGVDILVGTVSSGATATLQELARENEKVLVVAPAAANDITGINFNEYTFRVSRNNYQDAVNICQYLTTEYKTFVQIAPDYAFGYGGAAAFRDACTLYGGEFVADDIFAPADTTDFTPYMEQIMDSGAEAFLVTWAGSGFVPLLQGATDLGVLDQMSMASAFVDNVVMPAFFANAIGSTSGILYHYTLPNNPVNDWLTEQDKARFGVPPDLFDPDGMNAALLIVEALKKTGGDASAAALIPAMEGLEFEGPKGSITIRAEDHVAMQDMYIVKLLNVDDPESKFFELVETNRPDVPCLLPEDLKARCGDLPYGSLSGQ
;
A
#
# COMPACT_ATOMS: atom_id res chain seq x y z
N MET A 1 -20.69 -39.05 23.62
CA MET A 1 -19.29 -39.55 23.66
C MET A 1 -18.54 -38.79 24.73
N LYS A 2 -17.83 -39.48 25.64
CA LYS A 2 -17.15 -38.85 26.78
C LYS A 2 -15.97 -37.99 26.30
N PRO A 3 -15.64 -36.88 26.98
CA PRO A 3 -14.60 -35.92 26.57
C PRO A 3 -13.21 -36.56 26.39
N TYR A 4 -12.91 -37.64 27.13
CA TYR A 4 -11.66 -38.39 27.00
C TYR A 4 -11.46 -39.07 25.63
N GLN A 5 -12.55 -39.47 24.96
CA GLN A 5 -12.48 -40.01 23.59
C GLN A 5 -12.17 -38.94 22.55
N LYS A 6 -12.56 -37.68 22.79
CA LYS A 6 -12.24 -36.57 21.86
C LYS A 6 -10.76 -36.20 21.90
N TYR A 7 -10.13 -36.20 23.08
CA TYR A 7 -8.70 -35.89 23.21
C TYR A 7 -7.78 -37.04 22.76
N SER A 8 -8.19 -38.30 22.96
CA SER A 8 -7.48 -39.46 22.40
C SER A 8 -7.58 -39.51 20.87
N LEU A 9 -8.73 -39.12 20.29
CA LEU A 9 -8.90 -39.00 18.84
C LEU A 9 -8.08 -37.81 18.28
N LEU A 10 -8.01 -36.69 19.01
CA LEU A 10 -7.22 -35.51 18.60
C LEU A 10 -5.71 -35.80 18.59
N MET A 11 -5.19 -36.55 19.58
CA MET A 11 -3.79 -36.97 19.62
C MET A 11 -3.44 -38.01 18.54
N ILE A 12 -4.35 -38.94 18.23
CA ILE A 12 -4.15 -39.92 17.15
C ILE A 12 -4.19 -39.22 15.77
N VAL A 13 -5.04 -38.21 15.59
CA VAL A 13 -5.09 -37.39 14.36
C VAL A 13 -3.84 -36.53 14.20
N LEU A 14 -3.29 -35.98 15.29
CA LEU A 14 -2.02 -35.26 15.29
C LEU A 14 -0.81 -36.16 14.96
N LEU A 15 -0.83 -37.43 15.37
CA LEU A 15 0.20 -38.42 15.01
C LEU A 15 0.08 -38.92 13.56
N VAL A 16 -1.13 -38.97 12.99
CA VAL A 16 -1.35 -39.32 11.58
C VAL A 16 -0.99 -38.15 10.64
N PHE A 17 -1.21 -36.90 11.06
CA PHE A 17 -0.79 -35.71 10.31
C PHE A 17 0.73 -35.53 10.24
N ALA A 18 1.46 -35.95 11.29
CA ALA A 18 2.92 -36.00 11.28
C ALA A 18 3.50 -37.05 10.32
N ALA A 19 2.68 -37.95 9.77
CA ALA A 19 3.11 -39.01 8.84
C ALA A 19 2.83 -38.72 7.35
N LEU A 20 2.22 -37.57 6.99
CA LEU A 20 1.75 -37.31 5.61
C LEU A 20 2.40 -36.14 4.87
N LEU A 21 3.32 -35.38 5.47
CA LEU A 21 4.12 -34.38 4.75
C LEU A 21 5.62 -34.63 4.95
N SER A 22 6.08 -35.73 4.36
CA SER A 22 7.48 -35.94 4.01
C SER A 22 7.57 -36.52 2.60
N ALA A 23 7.36 -35.65 1.61
CA ALA A 23 7.76 -35.91 0.23
C ALA A 23 8.46 -34.65 -0.30
N CYS A 24 9.71 -34.82 -0.72
CA CYS A 24 10.65 -33.87 -1.33
C CYS A 24 11.34 -32.90 -0.35
N GLY A 25 12.59 -33.04 0.07
CA GLY A 25 13.61 -34.06 -0.19
C GLY A 25 14.95 -33.60 0.41
N GLY A 26 15.65 -34.47 1.16
CA GLY A 26 17.11 -34.40 1.32
C GLY A 26 17.67 -34.35 2.75
N THR A 27 17.32 -35.29 3.63
CA THR A 27 18.21 -35.79 4.71
C THR A 27 17.60 -37.09 5.27
N THR A 28 18.44 -38.09 5.55
CA THR A 28 18.04 -39.49 5.74
C THR A 28 17.19 -39.73 6.99
N GLN A 29 15.99 -40.25 6.75
CA GLN A 29 14.88 -40.60 7.66
C GLN A 29 15.26 -41.50 8.87
N GLU A 30 16.42 -42.15 8.85
CA GLU A 30 16.89 -43.05 9.91
C GLU A 30 17.32 -42.33 11.21
N SER A 31 17.81 -41.09 11.16
CA SER A 31 18.33 -40.39 12.36
C SER A 31 17.23 -39.83 13.26
N VAL A 32 16.12 -39.39 12.67
CA VAL A 32 14.97 -38.82 13.39
C VAL A 32 14.21 -39.92 14.14
N GLN A 33 14.04 -41.09 13.52
CA GLN A 33 13.29 -42.21 14.09
C GLN A 33 14.00 -42.84 15.31
N ALA A 34 15.33 -42.81 15.36
CA ALA A 34 16.12 -43.25 16.50
C ALA A 34 16.02 -42.30 17.71
N THR A 35 15.83 -41.00 17.47
CA THR A 35 15.76 -39.98 18.53
C THR A 35 14.38 -39.95 19.18
N VAL A 36 13.32 -40.16 18.38
CA VAL A 36 11.93 -40.24 18.86
C VAL A 36 11.69 -41.51 19.69
N ALA A 37 12.28 -42.65 19.30
CA ALA A 37 12.17 -43.90 20.06
C ALA A 37 12.86 -43.84 21.44
N ALA A 38 13.84 -42.95 21.63
CA ALA A 38 14.60 -42.81 22.87
C ALA A 38 13.91 -41.94 23.94
N VAL A 39 13.00 -41.04 23.53
CA VAL A 39 12.39 -40.03 24.42
C VAL A 39 10.95 -40.37 24.82
N ALA A 40 10.24 -41.18 24.02
CA ALA A 40 8.85 -41.59 24.26
C ALA A 40 8.56 -42.25 25.64
N PRO A 41 9.43 -43.11 26.20
CA PRO A 41 9.14 -43.76 27.49
C PRO A 41 9.11 -42.78 28.67
N THR A 42 9.95 -41.74 28.62
CA THR A 42 10.10 -40.73 29.68
C THR A 42 8.89 -39.78 29.74
N VAL A 43 8.33 -39.46 28.57
CA VAL A 43 7.14 -38.59 28.44
C VAL A 43 5.88 -39.33 28.93
N GLN A 44 5.80 -40.63 28.69
CA GLN A 44 4.66 -41.44 29.12
C GLN A 44 4.64 -41.69 30.64
N ALA A 45 5.82 -41.88 31.26
CA ALA A 45 5.93 -42.00 32.71
C ALA A 45 5.54 -40.70 33.45
N ALA A 46 5.91 -39.53 32.92
CA ALA A 46 5.54 -38.23 33.48
C ALA A 46 4.03 -37.94 33.39
N ALA A 47 3.36 -38.45 32.34
CA ALA A 47 1.92 -38.30 32.16
C ALA A 47 1.10 -39.20 33.11
N GLU A 48 1.59 -40.40 33.43
CA GLU A 48 0.93 -41.32 34.37
C GLU A 48 1.05 -40.84 35.83
N GLU A 49 2.10 -40.09 36.18
CA GLU A 49 2.32 -39.54 37.53
C GLU A 49 1.40 -38.33 37.83
N LEU A 50 1.03 -37.54 36.82
CA LEU A 50 0.24 -36.30 36.96
C LEU A 50 -1.28 -36.51 36.82
N ALA A 51 -1.72 -37.61 36.22
CA ALA A 51 -3.14 -37.92 35.97
C ALA A 51 -4.04 -37.95 37.23
N PRO A 52 -3.66 -38.60 38.36
CA PRO A 52 -4.55 -38.70 39.52
C PRO A 52 -4.74 -37.37 40.27
N THR A 53 -3.79 -36.43 40.14
CA THR A 53 -3.87 -35.11 40.78
C THR A 53 -4.82 -34.16 40.04
N VAL A 54 -4.90 -34.30 38.72
CA VAL A 54 -5.81 -33.52 37.87
C VAL A 54 -7.26 -34.03 38.01
N GLU A 55 -7.45 -35.34 38.15
CA GLU A 55 -8.78 -35.94 38.31
C GLU A 55 -9.45 -35.52 39.64
N ALA A 56 -8.70 -35.48 40.74
CA ALA A 56 -9.20 -35.02 42.04
C ALA A 56 -9.57 -33.52 42.06
N ALA A 57 -8.85 -32.67 41.34
CA ALA A 57 -9.13 -31.24 41.27
C ALA A 57 -10.38 -30.90 40.44
N VAL A 58 -10.71 -31.74 39.45
CA VAL A 58 -11.90 -31.58 38.59
C VAL A 58 -13.17 -32.06 39.30
N GLU A 59 -13.08 -33.07 40.17
CA GLU A 59 -14.22 -33.61 40.92
C GLU A 59 -14.73 -32.64 42.01
N ASP A 60 -13.82 -31.88 42.64
CA ASP A 60 -14.15 -30.87 43.67
C ASP A 60 -14.82 -29.60 43.11
N LEU A 61 -14.62 -29.29 41.83
CA LEU A 61 -15.13 -28.06 41.18
C LEU A 61 -16.37 -28.30 40.31
N ALA A 62 -16.71 -29.56 40.02
CA ALA A 62 -17.86 -29.94 39.19
C ALA A 62 -19.22 -29.35 39.64
N PRO A 63 -19.60 -29.36 40.94
CA PRO A 63 -20.92 -28.84 41.35
C PRO A 63 -21.02 -27.31 41.26
N THR A 64 -19.89 -26.58 41.28
CA THR A 64 -19.85 -25.13 41.13
C THR A 64 -19.94 -24.70 39.67
N ILE A 65 -19.38 -25.49 38.75
CA ILE A 65 -19.42 -25.26 37.31
C ILE A 65 -20.84 -25.49 36.75
N ASP A 66 -21.54 -26.55 37.19
CA ASP A 66 -22.91 -26.83 36.76
C ASP A 66 -23.92 -25.76 37.22
N ALA A 67 -23.74 -25.20 38.42
CA ALA A 67 -24.60 -24.15 38.94
C ALA A 67 -24.46 -22.84 38.14
N VAL A 68 -23.24 -22.46 37.76
CA VAL A 68 -22.95 -21.26 36.94
C VAL A 68 -23.42 -21.45 35.49
N ALA A 69 -23.29 -22.66 34.94
CA ALA A 69 -23.75 -22.97 33.58
C ALA A 69 -25.28 -22.94 33.44
N THR A 70 -26.03 -23.29 34.48
CA THR A 70 -27.50 -23.33 34.44
C THR A 70 -28.13 -21.92 34.53
N GLU A 71 -27.44 -20.97 35.15
CA GLU A 71 -27.93 -19.59 35.33
C GLU A 71 -27.60 -18.66 34.14
N LEU A 72 -26.54 -18.97 33.37
CA LEU A 72 -26.07 -18.19 32.22
C LEU A 72 -26.55 -18.71 30.85
N ALA A 73 -27.16 -19.90 30.79
CA ALA A 73 -27.63 -20.50 29.54
C ALA A 73 -28.68 -19.66 28.78
N PRO A 74 -29.76 -19.14 29.41
CA PRO A 74 -30.81 -18.44 28.67
C PRO A 74 -30.40 -17.03 28.21
N THR A 75 -29.40 -16.41 28.85
CA THR A 75 -28.84 -15.12 28.42
C THR A 75 -27.77 -15.26 27.34
N LEU A 76 -27.08 -16.39 27.28
CA LEU A 76 -26.11 -16.70 26.21
C LEU A 76 -26.82 -17.16 24.93
N GLU A 77 -27.92 -17.92 25.01
CA GLU A 77 -28.72 -18.32 23.83
C GLU A 77 -29.39 -17.12 23.16
N ALA A 78 -29.94 -16.18 23.92
CA ALA A 78 -30.52 -14.95 23.36
C ALA A 78 -29.45 -14.01 22.76
N ALA A 79 -28.25 -13.95 23.36
CA ALA A 79 -27.13 -13.20 22.81
C ALA A 79 -26.51 -13.88 21.57
N LEU A 80 -26.58 -15.21 21.48
CA LEU A 80 -26.15 -15.98 20.31
C LEU A 80 -27.14 -15.85 19.15
N GLU A 81 -28.46 -15.84 19.38
CA GLU A 81 -29.44 -15.62 18.30
C GLU A 81 -29.39 -14.20 17.72
N GLU A 82 -28.97 -13.19 18.50
CA GLU A 82 -28.72 -11.83 18.00
C GLU A 82 -27.36 -11.68 17.29
N LEU A 83 -26.42 -12.62 17.52
CA LEU A 83 -25.09 -12.67 16.89
C LEU A 83 -24.95 -13.69 15.74
N THR A 84 -25.90 -14.62 15.59
CA THR A 84 -25.95 -15.61 14.51
C THR A 84 -27.08 -15.33 13.54
N GLY A 85 -27.24 -14.06 13.15
CA GLY A 85 -27.72 -13.73 11.81
C GLY A 85 -26.74 -14.31 10.79
N ASP A 86 -26.81 -15.63 10.59
CA ASP A 86 -26.20 -16.37 9.50
C ASP A 86 -26.95 -15.99 8.21
N GLU A 87 -26.76 -14.74 7.77
CA GLU A 87 -26.66 -14.52 6.33
C GLU A 87 -25.34 -15.17 5.92
N GLY A 88 -25.39 -16.49 5.67
CA GLY A 88 -24.27 -17.18 5.07
C GLY A 88 -23.84 -16.35 3.87
N MET A 89 -22.61 -15.83 3.89
CA MET A 89 -22.08 -14.98 2.81
C MET A 89 -22.29 -15.76 1.51
N ALA A 90 -23.33 -15.40 0.78
CA ALA A 90 -23.62 -15.98 -0.50
C ALA A 90 -22.39 -15.68 -1.36
N GLY A 91 -21.72 -16.72 -1.87
CA GLY A 91 -20.57 -16.53 -2.75
C GLY A 91 -20.94 -15.57 -3.88
N ILE A 92 -19.99 -14.73 -4.30
CA ILE A 92 -20.27 -13.65 -5.24
C ILE A 92 -20.74 -14.22 -6.57
N SER A 93 -21.85 -13.69 -7.10
CA SER A 93 -22.40 -14.06 -8.39
C SER A 93 -22.77 -12.81 -9.16
N CYS A 94 -22.19 -12.65 -10.35
CA CYS A 94 -22.53 -11.58 -11.28
C CYS A 94 -23.09 -12.17 -12.57
N GLU A 95 -24.20 -11.63 -13.08
CA GLU A 95 -24.84 -12.09 -14.33
C GLU A 95 -23.98 -11.76 -15.57
N LYS A 96 -23.14 -10.73 -15.46
CA LYS A 96 -22.21 -10.26 -16.49
C LYS A 96 -20.85 -10.03 -15.84
N PRO A 97 -19.74 -10.15 -16.59
CA PRO A 97 -18.43 -9.82 -16.06
C PRO A 97 -18.39 -8.40 -15.53
N ILE A 98 -17.78 -8.21 -14.36
CA ILE A 98 -17.45 -6.89 -13.83
C ILE A 98 -16.23 -6.38 -14.59
N LYS A 99 -16.30 -5.15 -15.08
CA LYS A 99 -15.26 -4.58 -15.93
C LYS A 99 -14.49 -3.48 -15.22
N ILE A 100 -13.18 -3.58 -15.22
CA ILE A 100 -12.25 -2.60 -14.64
C ILE A 100 -11.42 -1.99 -15.77
N GLY A 101 -11.31 -0.67 -15.82
CA GLY A 101 -10.37 0.03 -16.71
C GLY A 101 -9.11 0.43 -15.95
N LEU A 102 -7.97 -0.18 -16.26
CA LEU A 102 -6.66 0.18 -15.69
C LEU A 102 -5.91 1.10 -16.66
N ILE A 103 -5.68 2.34 -16.26
CA ILE A 103 -4.89 3.32 -17.02
C ILE A 103 -3.55 3.52 -16.32
N THR A 104 -2.45 3.28 -17.03
CA THR A 104 -1.09 3.47 -16.50
C THR A 104 -0.11 3.82 -17.61
N ASP A 105 1.00 4.44 -17.23
CA ASP A 105 2.03 4.94 -18.12
C ASP A 105 2.88 3.75 -18.62
N GLN A 106 2.50 3.10 -19.70
CA GLN A 106 3.34 2.06 -20.32
C GLN A 106 4.45 2.68 -21.18
N THR A 107 4.18 3.89 -21.67
CA THR A 107 5.16 4.75 -22.33
C THR A 107 5.11 6.16 -21.72
N GLY A 108 5.93 7.08 -22.21
CA GLY A 108 5.99 8.44 -21.69
C GLY A 108 7.01 8.64 -20.57
N ALA A 109 6.94 9.80 -19.92
CA ALA A 109 7.96 10.29 -19.00
C ALA A 109 8.03 9.52 -17.68
N LEU A 110 6.94 8.83 -17.31
CA LEU A 110 6.80 8.07 -16.06
C LEU A 110 6.70 6.56 -16.28
N ALA A 111 7.09 6.06 -17.46
CA ALA A 111 6.96 4.65 -17.83
C ALA A 111 7.61 3.66 -16.84
N ILE A 112 8.68 4.08 -16.17
CA ILE A 112 9.34 3.31 -15.12
C ILE A 112 8.38 2.97 -13.97
N TYR A 113 7.46 3.88 -13.63
CA TYR A 113 6.48 3.69 -12.56
C TYR A 113 5.22 2.99 -13.05
N GLY A 114 4.82 3.16 -14.31
CA GLY A 114 3.73 2.36 -14.87
C GLY A 114 4.08 0.87 -14.93
N ALA A 115 5.37 0.53 -15.10
CA ALA A 115 5.84 -0.84 -14.95
C ALA A 115 5.57 -1.43 -13.55
N HIS A 116 5.63 -0.61 -12.49
CA HIS A 116 5.33 -1.06 -11.13
C HIS A 116 3.83 -1.38 -10.97
N ILE A 117 2.96 -0.55 -11.56
CA ILE A 117 1.51 -0.79 -11.55
C ILE A 117 1.16 -2.03 -12.37
N MET A 118 1.82 -2.24 -13.51
CA MET A 118 1.66 -3.43 -14.35
C MET A 118 2.19 -4.72 -13.70
N ARG A 119 2.96 -4.65 -12.62
CA ARG A 119 3.33 -5.81 -11.79
C ARG A 119 2.39 -5.95 -10.60
N GLY A 120 2.26 -4.89 -9.80
CA GLY A 120 1.52 -4.87 -8.55
C GLY A 120 0.01 -5.11 -8.72
N PHE A 121 -0.66 -4.47 -9.68
CA PHE A 121 -2.11 -4.63 -9.84
C PHE A 121 -2.52 -6.04 -10.26
N PRO A 122 -1.92 -6.65 -11.31
CA PRO A 122 -2.25 -8.03 -11.68
C PRO A 122 -1.98 -9.03 -10.57
N LEU A 123 -0.85 -8.90 -9.88
CA LEU A 123 -0.52 -9.74 -8.72
C LEU A 123 -1.51 -9.54 -7.57
N GLY A 124 -1.92 -8.30 -7.31
CA GLY A 124 -2.98 -8.00 -6.33
C GLY A 124 -4.31 -8.64 -6.68
N MET A 125 -4.70 -8.66 -7.96
CA MET A 125 -5.92 -9.35 -8.40
C MET A 125 -5.81 -10.86 -8.15
N GLU A 126 -4.66 -11.48 -8.46
CA GLU A 126 -4.45 -12.90 -8.18
C GLU A 126 -4.51 -13.21 -6.69
N TYR A 127 -3.86 -12.40 -5.86
CA TYR A 127 -3.87 -12.54 -4.41
C TYR A 127 -5.29 -12.42 -3.83
N ALA A 128 -6.02 -11.38 -4.23
CA ALA A 128 -7.32 -11.05 -3.65
C ALA A 128 -8.44 -12.01 -4.09
N THR A 129 -8.36 -12.52 -5.33
CA THR A 129 -9.35 -13.42 -5.92
C THR A 129 -9.00 -14.90 -5.76
N GLY A 130 -7.72 -15.24 -5.57
CA GLY A 130 -7.23 -16.61 -5.60
C GLY A 130 -7.21 -17.23 -7.00
N SER A 131 -7.37 -16.43 -8.05
CA SER A 131 -7.39 -16.85 -9.45
C SER A 131 -6.22 -16.24 -10.21
N GLU A 132 -5.49 -17.05 -10.97
CA GLU A 132 -4.53 -16.54 -11.97
C GLU A 132 -5.25 -15.83 -13.13
N ASN A 133 -4.54 -14.98 -13.86
CA ASN A 133 -5.05 -14.38 -15.10
C ASN A 133 -5.34 -15.48 -16.14
N ALA A 134 -6.60 -15.61 -16.53
CA ALA A 134 -7.07 -16.58 -17.52
C ALA A 134 -7.01 -16.07 -18.97
N SER A 135 -6.72 -14.78 -19.19
CA SER A 135 -6.64 -14.17 -20.51
C SER A 135 -5.26 -14.34 -21.14
N THR A 136 -5.22 -14.57 -22.45
CA THR A 136 -3.99 -14.52 -23.26
C THR A 136 -3.80 -13.17 -23.97
N ASP A 137 -4.73 -12.24 -23.81
CA ASP A 137 -4.67 -10.89 -24.39
C ASP A 137 -3.77 -10.00 -23.52
N THR A 138 -2.88 -9.23 -24.15
CA THR A 138 -2.02 -8.27 -23.45
C THR A 138 -2.76 -6.99 -23.05
N ALA A 139 -3.90 -6.70 -23.69
CA ALA A 139 -4.73 -5.53 -23.41
C ALA A 139 -5.90 -5.82 -22.45
N MET A 140 -6.10 -7.10 -22.08
CA MET A 140 -7.18 -7.51 -21.18
C MET A 140 -6.76 -8.68 -20.30
N MET A 141 -6.99 -8.58 -19.00
CA MET A 141 -6.78 -9.66 -18.02
C MET A 141 -8.13 -10.15 -17.50
N SER A 142 -8.23 -11.43 -17.15
CA SER A 142 -9.48 -12.03 -16.65
C SER A 142 -9.23 -12.85 -15.39
N TYR A 143 -10.01 -12.58 -14.35
CA TYR A 143 -9.91 -13.25 -13.05
C TYR A 143 -11.27 -13.83 -12.64
N LYS A 144 -11.24 -14.89 -11.83
CA LYS A 144 -12.45 -15.46 -11.24
C LYS A 144 -12.53 -15.11 -9.75
N LEU A 145 -13.64 -14.51 -9.35
CA LEU A 145 -14.00 -14.29 -7.95
C LEU A 145 -15.32 -15.03 -7.67
N ASP A 146 -15.24 -16.18 -7.00
CA ASP A 146 -16.34 -17.14 -6.86
C ASP A 146 -17.01 -17.49 -8.20
N ASN A 147 -18.28 -17.13 -8.38
CA ASN A 147 -19.02 -17.34 -9.62
C ASN A 147 -19.00 -16.11 -10.53
N CYS A 148 -18.33 -15.04 -10.14
CA CYS A 148 -18.18 -13.82 -10.92
C CYS A 148 -16.87 -13.80 -11.74
N GLU A 149 -16.93 -13.25 -12.95
CA GLU A 149 -15.76 -12.97 -13.79
C GLU A 149 -15.42 -11.48 -13.67
N ILE A 150 -14.14 -11.16 -13.50
CA ILE A 150 -13.63 -9.79 -13.51
C ILE A 150 -12.72 -9.63 -14.71
N GLN A 151 -13.04 -8.67 -15.59
CA GLN A 151 -12.25 -8.33 -16.77
C GLN A 151 -11.57 -6.98 -16.56
N VAL A 152 -10.26 -6.92 -16.73
CA VAL A 152 -9.45 -5.71 -16.57
C VAL A 152 -8.93 -5.30 -17.94
N TYR A 153 -9.36 -4.14 -18.44
CA TYR A 153 -8.93 -3.56 -19.70
C TYR A 153 -7.82 -2.55 -19.44
N VAL A 154 -6.65 -2.76 -20.05
CA VAL A 154 -5.46 -1.93 -19.81
C VAL A 154 -5.30 -0.90 -20.92
N ARG A 155 -4.98 0.35 -20.57
CA ARG A 155 -4.65 1.42 -21.52
C ARG A 155 -3.43 2.22 -21.09
N ASP A 156 -2.61 2.58 -22.08
CA ASP A 156 -1.46 3.46 -21.95
C ASP A 156 -1.88 4.91 -22.21
N ASP A 157 -1.66 5.78 -21.23
CA ASP A 157 -1.92 7.21 -21.38
C ASP A 157 -0.66 8.05 -21.57
N GLN A 158 0.52 7.44 -21.72
CA GLN A 158 1.75 8.14 -22.10
C GLN A 158 2.13 9.30 -21.17
N SER A 159 1.66 9.29 -19.92
CA SER A 159 1.86 10.36 -18.92
C SER A 159 1.15 11.69 -19.18
N THR A 160 0.17 11.77 -20.10
CA THR A 160 -0.45 13.07 -20.47
C THR A 160 -1.96 13.14 -20.27
N PRO A 161 -2.51 14.28 -19.78
CA PRO A 161 -3.95 14.50 -19.65
C PRO A 161 -4.77 14.23 -20.93
N ASP A 162 -4.27 14.61 -22.10
CA ASP A 162 -5.01 14.50 -23.37
C ASP A 162 -5.24 13.04 -23.78
N THR A 163 -4.20 12.22 -23.65
CA THR A 163 -4.26 10.78 -23.89
C THR A 163 -5.09 10.09 -22.82
N THR A 164 -4.98 10.47 -21.53
CA THR A 164 -5.86 9.97 -20.46
C THR A 164 -7.33 10.24 -20.76
N ALA A 165 -7.65 11.45 -21.24
CA ALA A 165 -9.02 11.81 -21.61
C ALA A 165 -9.54 10.95 -22.77
N THR A 166 -8.66 10.57 -23.70
CA THR A 166 -9.01 9.73 -24.85
C THR A 166 -9.28 8.29 -24.42
N VAL A 167 -8.33 7.67 -23.72
CA VAL A 167 -8.45 6.26 -23.32
C VAL A 167 -9.46 6.06 -22.19
N GLY A 168 -9.64 7.05 -21.31
CA GLY A 168 -10.67 7.03 -20.28
C GLY A 168 -12.09 7.02 -20.88
N ARG A 169 -12.36 7.86 -21.87
CA ARG A 169 -13.64 7.83 -22.60
C ARG A 169 -13.83 6.52 -23.35
N GLU A 170 -12.79 5.99 -23.98
CA GLU A 170 -12.87 4.67 -24.62
C GLU A 170 -13.27 3.57 -23.63
N LEU A 171 -12.62 3.52 -22.46
CA LEU A 171 -12.95 2.53 -21.42
C LEU A 171 -14.40 2.68 -20.92
N ILE A 172 -14.86 3.92 -20.72
CA ILE A 172 -16.23 4.18 -20.25
C ILE A 172 -17.28 3.88 -21.34
N GLU A 173 -17.09 4.41 -22.54
CA GLU A 173 -18.12 4.43 -23.59
C GLU A 173 -18.11 3.18 -24.47
N VAL A 174 -16.93 2.62 -24.74
CA VAL A 174 -16.75 1.46 -25.65
C VAL A 174 -16.66 0.17 -24.85
N GLU A 175 -15.75 0.09 -23.89
CA GLU A 175 -15.60 -1.12 -23.09
C GLU A 175 -16.70 -1.25 -22.03
N GLY A 176 -17.28 -0.13 -21.60
CA GLY A 176 -18.36 -0.10 -20.62
C GLY A 176 -17.87 -0.50 -19.23
N VAL A 177 -16.72 0.01 -18.80
CA VAL A 177 -16.15 -0.33 -17.48
C VAL A 177 -17.04 0.15 -16.32
N ASP A 178 -17.05 -0.64 -15.26
CA ASP A 178 -17.77 -0.36 -14.01
C ASP A 178 -16.90 0.48 -13.06
N ILE A 179 -15.60 0.19 -13.04
CA ILE A 179 -14.61 0.81 -12.14
C ILE A 179 -13.40 1.27 -12.96
N LEU A 180 -12.82 2.40 -12.59
CA LEU A 180 -11.57 2.92 -13.16
C LEU A 180 -10.44 2.82 -12.13
N VAL A 181 -9.23 2.55 -12.61
CA VAL A 181 -7.99 2.54 -11.83
C VAL A 181 -6.95 3.38 -12.55
N GLY A 182 -6.29 4.27 -11.83
CA GLY A 182 -5.17 5.05 -12.35
C GLY A 182 -5.12 6.48 -11.80
N THR A 183 -4.15 7.28 -12.22
CA THR A 183 -2.98 6.87 -12.99
C THR A 183 -1.71 7.46 -12.38
N VAL A 184 -0.55 7.31 -13.04
CA VAL A 184 0.76 7.68 -12.46
C VAL A 184 0.94 9.19 -12.38
N SER A 185 0.60 9.92 -13.43
CA SER A 185 0.68 11.38 -13.44
C SER A 185 -0.49 12.00 -12.68
N SER A 186 -0.21 12.85 -11.69
CA SER A 186 -1.25 13.58 -10.96
C SER A 186 -2.12 14.47 -11.84
N GLY A 187 -1.56 15.07 -12.90
CA GLY A 187 -2.32 15.89 -13.84
C GLY A 187 -3.25 15.05 -14.73
N ALA A 188 -2.78 13.87 -15.14
CA ALA A 188 -3.60 12.89 -15.85
C ALA A 188 -4.73 12.36 -14.95
N THR A 189 -4.42 12.06 -13.69
CA THR A 189 -5.42 11.61 -12.70
C THR A 189 -6.52 12.65 -12.47
N ALA A 190 -6.20 13.95 -12.42
CA ALA A 190 -7.24 14.99 -12.32
C ALA A 190 -8.20 14.97 -13.52
N THR A 191 -7.71 14.63 -14.72
CA THR A 191 -8.55 14.47 -15.91
C THR A 191 -9.42 13.22 -15.82
N LEU A 192 -8.86 12.10 -15.38
CA LEU A 192 -9.60 10.86 -15.17
C LEU A 192 -10.67 10.99 -14.07
N GLN A 193 -10.35 11.73 -13.01
CA GLN A 193 -11.24 12.04 -11.90
C GLN A 193 -12.50 12.76 -12.37
N GLU A 194 -12.35 13.73 -13.27
CA GLU A 194 -13.49 14.44 -13.83
C GLU A 194 -14.36 13.51 -14.71
N LEU A 195 -13.73 12.67 -15.55
CA LEU A 195 -14.47 11.69 -16.34
C LEU A 195 -15.22 10.68 -15.46
N ALA A 196 -14.59 10.20 -14.39
CA ALA A 196 -15.18 9.28 -13.44
C ALA A 196 -16.40 9.91 -12.75
N ARG A 197 -16.27 11.16 -12.30
CA ARG A 197 -17.34 11.95 -11.69
C ARG A 197 -18.52 12.19 -12.64
N GLU A 198 -18.25 12.59 -13.89
CA GLU A 198 -19.28 12.84 -14.89
C GLU A 198 -20.09 11.58 -15.28
N ASN A 199 -19.47 10.40 -15.14
CA ASN A 199 -20.06 9.12 -15.53
C ASN A 199 -20.46 8.23 -14.33
N GLU A 200 -20.40 8.78 -13.11
CA GLU A 200 -20.73 8.08 -11.86
C GLU A 200 -19.97 6.75 -11.69
N LYS A 201 -18.68 6.75 -12.02
CA LYS A 201 -17.78 5.59 -11.92
C LYS A 201 -16.83 5.76 -10.75
N VAL A 202 -16.67 4.72 -9.95
CA VAL A 202 -15.62 4.72 -8.92
C VAL A 202 -14.25 4.73 -9.59
N LEU A 203 -13.39 5.66 -9.16
CA LEU A 203 -11.99 5.74 -9.52
C LEU A 203 -11.14 5.38 -8.30
N VAL A 204 -10.30 4.35 -8.44
CA VAL A 204 -9.25 4.02 -7.47
C VAL A 204 -7.91 4.55 -7.97
N VAL A 205 -7.40 5.57 -7.30
CA VAL A 205 -6.16 6.25 -7.66
C VAL A 205 -4.95 5.49 -7.14
N ALA A 206 -4.08 5.12 -8.08
CA ALA A 206 -2.75 4.58 -7.85
C ALA A 206 -1.85 4.92 -9.05
N PRO A 207 -0.62 5.44 -8.87
CA PRO A 207 0.02 5.92 -7.64
C PRO A 207 -0.04 7.45 -7.40
N ALA A 208 -0.74 8.24 -8.22
CA ALA A 208 -0.67 9.71 -8.18
C ALA A 208 -0.84 10.32 -6.77
N ALA A 209 0.05 11.26 -6.43
CA ALA A 209 0.25 11.73 -5.06
C ALA A 209 -0.27 13.16 -4.77
N ALA A 210 -0.73 13.90 -5.79
CA ALA A 210 -1.16 15.28 -5.59
C ALA A 210 -2.26 15.39 -4.53
N ASN A 211 -2.06 16.31 -3.58
CA ASN A 211 -3.00 16.58 -2.50
C ASN A 211 -4.41 16.91 -3.02
N ASP A 212 -4.49 17.67 -4.12
CA ASP A 212 -5.74 18.12 -4.74
C ASP A 212 -6.71 16.98 -5.06
N ILE A 213 -6.21 15.78 -5.39
CA ILE A 213 -7.03 14.61 -5.76
C ILE A 213 -8.05 14.26 -4.67
N THR A 214 -7.66 14.35 -3.40
CA THR A 214 -8.55 14.16 -2.24
C THR A 214 -8.68 15.44 -1.41
N GLY A 215 -8.41 16.57 -2.06
CA GLY A 215 -8.47 17.90 -1.46
C GLY A 215 -9.45 18.74 -2.25
N ILE A 216 -8.96 19.79 -2.90
CA ILE A 216 -9.81 20.73 -3.65
C ILE A 216 -10.60 20.09 -4.80
N ASN A 217 -10.10 19.00 -5.42
CA ASN A 217 -10.78 18.28 -6.49
C ASN A 217 -11.59 17.07 -5.99
N PHE A 218 -11.72 16.91 -4.67
CA PHE A 218 -12.43 15.79 -4.08
C PHE A 218 -13.85 15.65 -4.65
N ASN A 219 -14.23 14.41 -4.93
CA ASN A 219 -15.60 13.99 -5.17
C ASN A 219 -15.78 12.57 -4.64
N GLU A 220 -17.02 12.20 -4.34
CA GLU A 220 -17.37 10.93 -3.69
C GLU A 220 -16.99 9.68 -4.50
N TYR A 221 -16.76 9.81 -5.81
CA TYR A 221 -16.39 8.68 -6.66
C TYR A 221 -14.89 8.35 -6.62
N THR A 222 -14.05 9.21 -6.04
CA THR A 222 -12.61 9.02 -6.03
C THR A 222 -12.14 8.45 -4.70
N PHE A 223 -11.40 7.35 -4.76
CA PHE A 223 -10.68 6.76 -3.64
C PHE A 223 -9.19 6.71 -3.99
N ARG A 224 -8.31 6.95 -3.03
CA ARG A 224 -6.86 6.89 -3.27
C ARG A 224 -6.21 5.87 -2.35
N VAL A 225 -5.57 4.86 -2.95
CA VAL A 225 -4.82 3.82 -2.22
C VAL A 225 -3.33 4.15 -2.08
N SER A 226 -2.84 5.06 -2.91
CA SER A 226 -1.47 5.56 -2.81
C SER A 226 -1.33 6.63 -1.73
N ARG A 227 -0.08 6.85 -1.33
CA ARG A 227 0.27 8.00 -0.49
C ARG A 227 -0.04 9.34 -1.16
N ASN A 228 -0.20 10.39 -0.35
CA ASN A 228 -0.27 11.78 -0.80
C ASN A 228 0.99 12.58 -0.45
N ASN A 229 1.11 13.79 -1.01
CA ASN A 229 2.27 14.64 -0.76
C ASN A 229 2.44 15.00 0.74
N TYR A 230 1.36 15.12 1.51
CA TYR A 230 1.48 15.32 2.96
C TYR A 230 2.04 14.11 3.70
N GLN A 231 1.69 12.88 3.31
CA GLN A 231 2.24 11.67 3.92
C GLN A 231 3.74 11.58 3.63
N ASP A 232 4.17 11.90 2.40
CA ASP A 232 5.60 12.01 2.08
C ASP A 232 6.27 13.12 2.91
N ALA A 233 5.73 14.34 2.89
CA ALA A 233 6.32 15.50 3.55
C ALA A 233 6.45 15.33 5.07
N VAL A 234 5.42 14.82 5.74
CA VAL A 234 5.46 14.54 7.19
C VAL A 234 6.53 13.50 7.50
N ASN A 235 6.58 12.40 6.73
CA ASN A 235 7.58 11.34 6.93
C ASN A 235 9.02 11.87 6.77
N ILE A 236 9.26 12.63 5.72
CA ILE A 236 10.60 13.07 5.35
C ILE A 236 11.06 14.24 6.25
N CYS A 237 10.21 15.23 6.49
CA CYS A 237 10.55 16.40 7.29
C CYS A 237 10.80 16.07 8.77
N GLN A 238 10.20 15.00 9.31
CA GLN A 238 10.48 14.52 10.67
C GLN A 238 11.97 14.24 10.89
N TYR A 239 12.69 13.76 9.86
CA TYR A 239 14.13 13.54 9.91
C TYR A 239 14.93 14.73 9.38
N LEU A 240 14.54 15.31 8.24
CA LEU A 240 15.34 16.37 7.62
C LEU A 240 15.56 17.58 8.52
N THR A 241 14.58 17.97 9.34
CA THR A 241 14.73 19.13 10.22
C THR A 241 15.60 18.86 11.46
N THR A 242 15.98 17.60 11.70
CA THR A 242 17.01 17.26 12.69
C THR A 242 18.42 17.49 12.14
N GLU A 243 18.59 17.38 10.83
CA GLU A 243 19.87 17.56 10.13
C GLU A 243 20.08 19.00 9.64
N TYR A 244 19.01 19.64 9.15
CA TYR A 244 19.06 20.96 8.51
C TYR A 244 18.04 21.92 9.12
N LYS A 245 18.35 23.22 9.11
CA LYS A 245 17.49 24.29 9.61
C LYS A 245 16.94 25.19 8.53
N THR A 246 17.67 25.38 7.44
CA THR A 246 17.24 26.26 6.34
C THR A 246 17.13 25.50 5.04
N PHE A 247 16.04 25.75 4.31
CA PHE A 247 15.69 25.05 3.09
C PHE A 247 15.39 26.03 1.93
N VAL A 248 15.68 25.59 0.72
CA VAL A 248 15.04 26.03 -0.52
C VAL A 248 14.42 24.79 -1.16
N GLN A 249 13.45 24.92 -2.06
CA GLN A 249 12.88 23.75 -2.73
C GLN A 249 12.68 23.95 -4.22
N ILE A 250 12.81 22.83 -4.94
CA ILE A 250 12.54 22.73 -6.37
C ILE A 250 11.51 21.64 -6.65
N ALA A 251 10.55 21.96 -7.52
CA ALA A 251 9.47 21.06 -7.91
C ALA A 251 9.05 21.26 -9.38
N PRO A 252 8.43 20.27 -10.02
CA PRO A 252 7.92 20.40 -11.38
C PRO A 252 6.67 21.28 -11.42
N ASP A 253 6.53 22.06 -12.49
CA ASP A 253 5.49 23.08 -12.66
C ASP A 253 4.12 22.49 -13.05
N TYR A 254 3.57 21.64 -12.19
CA TYR A 254 2.24 21.02 -12.31
C TYR A 254 1.73 20.51 -10.96
N ALA A 255 0.52 19.94 -10.94
CA ALA A 255 -0.21 19.56 -9.72
C ALA A 255 0.61 18.75 -8.68
N PHE A 256 1.45 17.81 -9.10
CA PHE A 256 2.31 17.05 -8.18
C PHE A 256 3.36 17.94 -7.50
N GLY A 257 3.98 18.87 -8.24
CA GLY A 257 5.01 19.74 -7.70
C GLY A 257 4.44 20.84 -6.81
N TYR A 258 3.30 21.44 -7.18
CA TYR A 258 2.62 22.41 -6.30
C TYR A 258 2.15 21.77 -4.99
N GLY A 259 1.53 20.59 -5.06
CA GLY A 259 1.11 19.84 -3.88
C GLY A 259 2.27 19.43 -2.99
N GLY A 260 3.38 18.97 -3.58
CA GLY A 260 4.63 18.66 -2.89
C GLY A 260 5.23 19.88 -2.20
N ALA A 261 5.41 20.98 -2.93
CA ALA A 261 5.98 22.21 -2.41
C ALA A 261 5.19 22.76 -1.21
N ALA A 262 3.85 22.79 -1.31
CA ALA A 262 2.99 23.20 -0.21
C ALA A 262 3.12 22.27 1.01
N ALA A 263 3.10 20.95 0.79
CA ALA A 263 3.19 19.96 1.87
C ALA A 263 4.55 19.99 2.59
N PHE A 264 5.66 20.05 1.85
CA PHE A 264 7.01 20.16 2.43
C PHE A 264 7.18 21.45 3.20
N ARG A 265 6.67 22.57 2.67
CA ARG A 265 6.71 23.85 3.35
C ARG A 265 5.99 23.80 4.69
N ASP A 266 4.77 23.26 4.71
CA ASP A 266 3.98 23.09 5.93
C ASP A 266 4.67 22.13 6.92
N ALA A 267 4.99 20.91 6.49
CA ALA A 267 5.57 19.87 7.36
C ALA A 267 6.95 20.26 7.92
N CYS A 268 7.88 20.73 7.08
CA CYS A 268 9.20 21.10 7.57
C CYS A 268 9.13 22.34 8.48
N THR A 269 8.24 23.29 8.23
CA THR A 269 8.01 24.42 9.16
C THR A 269 7.46 23.93 10.49
N LEU A 270 6.49 23.01 10.49
CA LEU A 270 5.96 22.39 11.70
C LEU A 270 7.06 21.72 12.55
N TYR A 271 8.02 21.05 11.89
CA TYR A 271 9.17 20.42 12.54
C TYR A 271 10.37 21.36 12.78
N GLY A 272 10.20 22.68 12.62
CA GLY A 272 11.17 23.70 13.00
C GLY A 272 12.23 24.04 11.94
N GLY A 273 12.00 23.67 10.68
CA GLY A 273 12.73 24.17 9.52
C GLY A 273 12.23 25.54 9.05
N GLU A 274 13.06 26.25 8.29
CA GLU A 274 12.75 27.56 7.70
C GLU A 274 13.05 27.54 6.21
N PHE A 275 12.12 28.02 5.37
CA PHE A 275 12.36 28.19 3.94
C PHE A 275 12.86 29.61 3.66
N VAL A 276 14.11 29.75 3.23
CA VAL A 276 14.80 31.05 3.10
C VAL A 276 14.65 31.69 1.71
N ALA A 277 13.96 31.00 0.80
CA ALA A 277 13.63 31.47 -0.54
C ALA A 277 12.23 31.02 -0.98
N ASP A 278 11.75 31.64 -2.06
CA ASP A 278 10.52 31.24 -2.75
C ASP A 278 10.69 29.85 -3.41
N ASP A 279 9.56 29.19 -3.65
CA ASP A 279 9.52 27.89 -4.32
C ASP A 279 9.97 28.01 -5.78
N ILE A 280 10.86 27.12 -6.19
CA ILE A 280 11.38 27.09 -7.56
C ILE A 280 10.59 26.04 -8.35
N PHE A 281 9.87 26.48 -9.38
CA PHE A 281 9.16 25.60 -10.29
C PHE A 281 9.82 25.54 -11.66
N ALA A 282 10.02 24.32 -12.17
CA ALA A 282 10.58 24.07 -13.50
C ALA A 282 9.60 23.22 -14.34
N PRO A 283 9.46 23.47 -15.65
CA PRO A 283 8.66 22.61 -16.53
C PRO A 283 9.01 21.12 -16.36
N ALA A 284 8.02 20.24 -16.38
CA ALA A 284 8.23 18.80 -16.14
C ALA A 284 9.18 18.14 -17.18
N ASP A 285 9.27 18.72 -18.38
CA ASP A 285 10.14 18.31 -19.47
C ASP A 285 11.50 19.03 -19.49
N THR A 286 11.85 19.76 -18.42
CA THR A 286 13.14 20.44 -18.29
C THR A 286 14.30 19.45 -18.42
N THR A 287 15.24 19.76 -19.31
CA THR A 287 16.49 19.00 -19.48
C THR A 287 17.73 19.80 -19.12
N ASP A 288 17.63 21.13 -19.04
CA ASP A 288 18.69 22.03 -18.60
C ASP A 288 18.28 22.70 -17.29
N PHE A 289 18.89 22.25 -16.19
CA PHE A 289 18.60 22.73 -14.86
C PHE A 289 19.50 23.88 -14.40
N THR A 290 20.45 24.32 -15.22
CA THR A 290 21.42 25.37 -14.90
C THR A 290 20.78 26.61 -14.22
N PRO A 291 19.75 27.27 -14.78
CA PRO A 291 19.19 28.48 -14.18
C PRO A 291 18.46 28.23 -12.86
N TYR A 292 17.99 27.01 -12.61
CA TYR A 292 17.34 26.63 -11.35
C TYR A 292 18.38 26.32 -10.27
N MET A 293 19.51 25.72 -10.66
CA MET A 293 20.63 25.46 -9.77
C MET A 293 21.32 26.76 -9.31
N GLU A 294 21.40 27.77 -10.16
CA GLU A 294 21.84 29.13 -9.78
C GLU A 294 20.93 29.74 -8.71
N GLN A 295 19.60 29.67 -8.89
CA GLN A 295 18.64 30.14 -7.89
C GLN A 295 18.76 29.37 -6.56
N ILE A 296 18.98 28.06 -6.62
CA ILE A 296 19.23 27.24 -5.43
C ILE A 296 20.48 27.73 -4.69
N MET A 297 21.61 27.94 -5.39
CA MET A 297 22.83 28.45 -4.76
C MET A 297 22.65 29.85 -4.16
N ASP A 298 21.97 30.74 -4.87
CA ASP A 298 21.72 32.13 -4.42
C ASP A 298 20.84 32.20 -3.17
N SER A 299 20.06 31.15 -2.88
CA SER A 299 19.23 31.09 -1.66
C SER A 299 20.05 31.06 -0.35
N GLY A 300 21.27 30.53 -0.40
CA GLY A 300 22.11 30.33 0.79
C GLY A 300 21.56 29.32 1.81
N ALA A 301 20.60 28.48 1.45
CA ALA A 301 20.05 27.43 2.30
C ALA A 301 21.09 26.35 2.65
N GLU A 302 20.89 25.63 3.77
CA GLU A 302 21.70 24.46 4.14
C GLU A 302 21.40 23.24 3.26
N ALA A 303 20.13 23.09 2.86
CA ALA A 303 19.69 22.00 1.99
C ALA A 303 18.65 22.47 0.96
N PHE A 304 18.64 21.82 -0.21
CA PHE A 304 17.57 22.00 -1.19
C PHE A 304 16.69 20.75 -1.24
N LEU A 305 15.40 20.95 -1.01
CA LEU A 305 14.36 19.94 -1.08
C LEU A 305 13.98 19.67 -2.53
N VAL A 306 13.98 18.40 -2.93
CA VAL A 306 13.62 18.00 -4.29
C VAL A 306 12.30 17.23 -4.27
N THR A 307 11.29 17.78 -4.95
CA THR A 307 10.11 17.02 -5.35
C THR A 307 10.21 16.78 -6.84
N TRP A 308 10.53 15.56 -7.29
CA TRP A 308 10.58 15.26 -8.72
C TRP A 308 10.35 13.77 -8.98
N ALA A 309 9.79 13.44 -10.14
CA ALA A 309 9.45 12.08 -10.53
C ALA A 309 9.83 11.84 -12.01
N GLY A 310 10.29 10.63 -12.31
CA GLY A 310 10.56 10.19 -13.68
C GLY A 310 11.79 10.83 -14.31
N SER A 311 11.79 10.88 -15.64
CA SER A 311 12.99 11.15 -16.45
C SER A 311 13.73 12.47 -16.18
N GLY A 312 13.06 13.50 -15.66
CA GLY A 312 13.67 14.80 -15.36
C GLY A 312 14.60 14.82 -14.13
N PHE A 313 14.60 13.78 -13.29
CA PHE A 313 15.46 13.75 -12.10
C PHE A 313 16.96 13.64 -12.46
N VAL A 314 17.31 12.82 -13.46
CA VAL A 314 18.71 12.65 -13.90
C VAL A 314 19.34 13.98 -14.33
N PRO A 315 18.74 14.75 -15.27
CA PRO A 315 19.31 16.05 -15.66
C PRO A 315 19.31 17.08 -14.52
N LEU A 316 18.36 17.01 -13.58
CA LEU A 316 18.38 17.84 -12.36
C LEU A 316 19.64 17.58 -11.54
N LEU A 317 19.92 16.30 -11.23
CA LEU A 317 21.09 15.92 -10.44
C LEU A 317 22.40 16.21 -11.18
N GLN A 318 22.42 16.00 -12.51
CA GLN A 318 23.57 16.34 -13.33
C GLN A 318 23.86 17.85 -13.27
N GLY A 319 22.84 18.69 -13.42
CA GLY A 319 22.99 20.15 -13.29
C GLY A 319 23.48 20.56 -11.90
N ALA A 320 22.94 19.94 -10.85
CA ALA A 320 23.39 20.19 -9.47
C ALA A 320 24.86 19.81 -9.26
N THR A 321 25.31 18.71 -9.88
CA THR A 321 26.70 18.24 -9.83
C THR A 321 27.62 19.15 -10.63
N ASP A 322 27.25 19.49 -11.87
CA ASP A 322 28.08 20.27 -12.78
C ASP A 322 28.31 21.72 -12.30
N LEU A 323 27.33 22.31 -11.62
CA LEU A 323 27.47 23.64 -11.00
C LEU A 323 28.07 23.60 -9.59
N GLY A 324 28.39 22.42 -9.04
CA GLY A 324 28.94 22.29 -7.69
C GLY A 324 27.93 22.67 -6.58
N VAL A 325 26.63 22.53 -6.84
CA VAL A 325 25.58 22.73 -5.83
C VAL A 325 25.74 21.71 -4.71
N LEU A 326 25.97 20.44 -5.07
CA LEU A 326 26.15 19.35 -4.12
C LEU A 326 27.43 19.48 -3.27
N ASP A 327 28.39 20.32 -3.68
CA ASP A 327 29.60 20.62 -2.90
C ASP A 327 29.34 21.67 -1.80
N GLN A 328 28.28 22.45 -1.92
CA GLN A 328 27.95 23.58 -1.04
C GLN A 328 26.68 23.38 -0.24
N MET A 329 25.74 22.57 -0.75
CA MET A 329 24.41 22.39 -0.20
C MET A 329 24.00 20.91 -0.28
N SER A 330 23.37 20.41 0.77
CA SER A 330 22.86 19.05 0.78
C SER A 330 21.60 18.92 -0.07
N MET A 331 21.50 17.86 -0.87
CA MET A 331 20.22 17.47 -1.45
C MET A 331 19.37 16.80 -0.38
N ALA A 332 18.24 17.41 -0.05
CA ALA A 332 17.23 16.84 0.83
C ALA A 332 16.13 16.20 -0.01
N SER A 333 16.02 14.88 0.03
CA SER A 333 15.02 14.13 -0.73
C SER A 333 14.66 12.84 -0.01
N ALA A 334 13.48 12.30 -0.29
CA ALA A 334 13.22 10.89 -0.07
C ALA A 334 14.20 10.03 -0.87
N PHE A 335 14.42 8.80 -0.40
CA PHE A 335 14.98 7.77 -1.25
C PHE A 335 13.98 7.35 -2.34
N VAL A 336 14.53 6.89 -3.45
CA VAL A 336 13.83 6.68 -4.72
C VAL A 336 13.85 5.21 -5.12
N ASP A 337 13.41 4.89 -6.34
CA ASP A 337 13.34 3.52 -6.84
C ASP A 337 14.73 2.85 -6.93
N ASN A 338 14.74 1.54 -6.76
CA ASN A 338 15.97 0.74 -6.66
C ASN A 338 16.85 0.86 -7.91
N VAL A 339 16.25 1.09 -9.08
CA VAL A 339 16.97 1.17 -10.36
C VAL A 339 17.87 2.41 -10.41
N VAL A 340 17.41 3.53 -9.87
CA VAL A 340 18.14 4.81 -9.96
C VAL A 340 18.92 5.17 -8.69
N MET A 341 18.68 4.46 -7.58
CA MET A 341 19.44 4.60 -6.32
C MET A 341 20.98 4.63 -6.52
N PRO A 342 21.61 3.74 -7.32
CA PRO A 342 23.07 3.76 -7.52
C PRO A 342 23.56 5.03 -8.21
N ALA A 343 22.78 5.60 -9.12
CA ALA A 343 23.16 6.83 -9.82
C ALA A 343 23.04 8.05 -8.91
N PHE A 344 22.05 8.07 -8.01
CA PHE A 344 21.69 9.28 -7.27
C PHE A 344 22.24 9.35 -5.85
N PHE A 345 22.45 8.21 -5.20
CA PHE A 345 22.76 8.15 -3.78
C PHE A 345 24.09 7.44 -3.46
N ALA A 346 24.92 7.12 -4.46
CA ALA A 346 26.24 6.52 -4.23
C ALA A 346 27.14 7.36 -3.29
N ASN A 347 27.07 8.69 -3.40
CA ASN A 347 27.83 9.61 -2.53
C ASN A 347 27.11 9.94 -1.21
N ALA A 348 25.91 9.37 -1.00
CA ALA A 348 25.07 9.59 0.18
C ALA A 348 24.93 8.34 1.05
N ILE A 349 25.75 7.31 0.84
CA ILE A 349 25.77 6.11 1.69
C ILE A 349 26.02 6.51 3.16
N GLY A 350 25.20 5.98 4.06
CA GLY A 350 25.19 6.33 5.49
C GLY A 350 24.20 7.43 5.86
N SER A 351 23.61 8.13 4.89
CA SER A 351 22.52 9.08 5.13
C SER A 351 21.23 8.37 5.55
N THR A 352 20.38 9.10 6.25
CA THR A 352 19.05 8.66 6.66
C THR A 352 18.01 9.59 6.03
N SER A 353 16.90 9.05 5.57
CA SER A 353 15.78 9.82 5.00
C SER A 353 14.51 8.97 4.96
N GLY A 354 13.40 9.58 4.59
CA GLY A 354 12.16 8.88 4.30
C GLY A 354 12.22 8.08 3.00
N ILE A 355 11.49 6.96 2.96
CA ILE A 355 11.18 6.20 1.74
C ILE A 355 9.71 5.78 1.79
N LEU A 356 9.04 5.76 0.64
CA LEU A 356 7.65 5.31 0.54
C LEU A 356 7.50 3.84 0.95
N TYR A 357 8.36 3.01 0.38
CA TYR A 357 8.32 1.56 0.47
C TYR A 357 9.68 1.02 0.04
N HIS A 358 10.10 -0.05 0.71
CA HIS A 358 11.13 -0.93 0.20
C HIS A 358 10.78 -2.34 0.67
N TYR A 359 10.91 -3.32 -0.22
CA TYR A 359 10.38 -4.68 -0.01
C TYR A 359 10.93 -5.39 1.22
N THR A 360 12.08 -4.96 1.75
CA THR A 360 12.70 -5.55 2.94
C THR A 360 12.18 -4.99 4.27
N LEU A 361 11.35 -3.95 4.26
CA LEU A 361 10.94 -3.25 5.49
C LEU A 361 9.64 -3.83 6.07
N PRO A 362 8.55 -4.00 5.31
CA PRO A 362 7.34 -4.59 5.85
C PRO A 362 7.56 -6.09 6.11
N ASN A 363 7.08 -6.55 7.26
CA ASN A 363 7.15 -7.96 7.65
C ASN A 363 5.73 -8.51 7.80
N ASN A 364 5.12 -8.86 6.68
CA ASN A 364 3.76 -9.40 6.63
C ASN A 364 3.57 -10.33 5.42
N PRO A 365 2.58 -11.25 5.45
CA PRO A 365 2.38 -12.23 4.39
C PRO A 365 2.05 -11.64 3.01
N VAL A 366 1.44 -10.45 2.95
CA VAL A 366 1.08 -9.80 1.69
C VAL A 366 2.34 -9.32 0.97
N ASN A 367 3.25 -8.70 1.72
CA ASN A 367 4.56 -8.26 1.22
C ASN A 367 5.46 -9.44 0.82
N ASP A 368 5.48 -10.50 1.63
CA ASP A 368 6.25 -11.71 1.33
C ASP A 368 5.79 -12.33 0.02
N TRP A 369 4.47 -12.44 -0.17
CA TRP A 369 3.88 -12.97 -1.39
C TRP A 369 4.19 -12.08 -2.61
N LEU A 370 4.01 -10.75 -2.50
CA LEU A 370 4.35 -9.82 -3.58
C LEU A 370 5.83 -9.94 -3.97
N THR A 371 6.71 -9.98 -2.96
CA THR A 371 8.16 -10.13 -3.15
C THR A 371 8.52 -11.44 -3.85
N GLU A 372 7.91 -12.55 -3.44
CA GLU A 372 8.11 -13.86 -4.07
C GLU A 372 7.67 -13.84 -5.54
N GLN A 373 6.46 -13.34 -5.81
CA GLN A 373 5.89 -13.34 -7.16
C GLN A 373 6.65 -12.41 -8.10
N ASP A 374 7.04 -11.22 -7.67
CA ASP A 374 7.78 -10.30 -8.51
C ASP A 374 9.16 -10.85 -8.87
N LYS A 375 9.89 -11.39 -7.89
CA LYS A 375 11.18 -12.05 -8.13
C LYS A 375 11.03 -13.23 -9.09
N ALA A 376 9.99 -14.04 -8.93
CA ALA A 376 9.76 -15.22 -9.77
C ALA A 376 9.40 -14.87 -11.22
N ARG A 377 8.59 -13.83 -11.44
CA ARG A 377 8.02 -13.50 -12.76
C ARG A 377 8.82 -12.45 -13.52
N PHE A 378 9.44 -11.51 -12.81
CA PHE A 378 10.10 -10.35 -13.41
C PHE A 378 11.60 -10.27 -13.06
N GLY A 379 12.09 -11.12 -12.15
CA GLY A 379 13.51 -11.18 -11.79
C GLY A 379 14.00 -9.98 -10.96
N VAL A 380 13.08 -9.15 -10.47
CA VAL A 380 13.33 -7.98 -9.63
C VAL A 380 12.38 -8.02 -8.42
N PRO A 381 12.77 -7.50 -7.25
CA PRO A 381 11.82 -7.31 -6.15
C PRO A 381 10.81 -6.21 -6.48
N PRO A 382 9.67 -6.15 -5.75
CA PRO A 382 8.77 -5.00 -5.80
C PRO A 382 9.50 -3.73 -5.39
N ASP A 383 9.09 -2.62 -5.97
CA ASP A 383 9.66 -1.31 -5.76
C ASP A 383 8.54 -0.32 -5.35
N LEU A 384 8.84 0.98 -5.29
CA LEU A 384 8.03 2.04 -4.68
C LEU A 384 6.51 1.90 -4.88
N PHE A 385 6.07 1.60 -6.10
CA PHE A 385 4.66 1.70 -6.51
C PHE A 385 3.98 0.35 -6.78
N ASP A 386 4.71 -0.76 -6.68
CA ASP A 386 4.10 -2.10 -6.77
C ASP A 386 3.04 -2.29 -5.68
N PRO A 387 3.26 -1.86 -4.42
CA PRO A 387 2.22 -1.90 -3.39
C PRO A 387 0.97 -1.08 -3.73
N ASP A 388 1.11 0.07 -4.40
CA ASP A 388 -0.04 0.92 -4.74
C ASP A 388 -0.94 0.22 -5.77
N GLY A 389 -0.34 -0.45 -6.76
CA GLY A 389 -1.06 -1.29 -7.70
C GLY A 389 -1.78 -2.45 -7.01
N MET A 390 -1.08 -3.15 -6.11
CA MET A 390 -1.67 -4.26 -5.35
C MET A 390 -2.82 -3.80 -4.44
N ASN A 391 -2.66 -2.68 -3.73
CA ASN A 391 -3.69 -2.11 -2.88
C ASN A 391 -4.94 -1.69 -3.66
N ALA A 392 -4.79 -1.21 -4.90
CA ALA A 392 -5.94 -0.88 -5.74
C ALA A 392 -6.78 -2.13 -6.05
N ALA A 393 -6.12 -3.25 -6.39
CA ALA A 393 -6.81 -4.52 -6.60
C ALA A 393 -7.47 -5.04 -5.31
N LEU A 394 -6.77 -4.98 -4.18
CA LEU A 394 -7.30 -5.40 -2.87
C LEU A 394 -8.55 -4.61 -2.48
N LEU A 395 -8.50 -3.27 -2.54
CA LEU A 395 -9.65 -2.41 -2.23
C LEU A 395 -10.87 -2.76 -3.09
N ILE A 396 -10.67 -2.93 -4.40
CA ILE A 396 -11.76 -3.27 -5.33
C ILE A 396 -12.37 -4.63 -4.98
N VAL A 397 -11.54 -5.66 -4.80
CA VAL A 397 -12.02 -7.01 -4.54
C VAL A 397 -12.72 -7.11 -3.18
N GLU A 398 -12.19 -6.47 -2.14
CA GLU A 398 -12.83 -6.43 -0.82
C GLU A 398 -14.16 -5.64 -0.85
N ALA A 399 -14.23 -4.54 -1.59
CA ALA A 399 -15.49 -3.82 -1.78
C ALA A 399 -16.53 -4.66 -2.56
N LEU A 400 -16.10 -5.41 -3.59
CA LEU A 400 -16.96 -6.32 -4.34
C LEU A 400 -17.45 -7.48 -3.46
N LYS A 401 -16.61 -8.02 -2.57
CA LYS A 401 -17.04 -8.99 -1.55
C LYS A 401 -18.11 -8.40 -0.64
N LYS A 402 -17.91 -7.18 -0.15
CA LYS A 402 -18.85 -6.49 0.76
C LYS A 402 -20.19 -6.14 0.10
N THR A 403 -20.20 -5.90 -1.21
CA THR A 403 -21.40 -5.58 -1.99
C THR A 403 -22.07 -6.78 -2.64
N GLY A 404 -21.52 -8.00 -2.46
CA GLY A 404 -22.01 -9.20 -3.13
C GLY A 404 -21.84 -9.18 -4.65
N GLY A 405 -20.90 -8.38 -5.17
CA GLY A 405 -20.62 -8.22 -6.60
C GLY A 405 -21.36 -7.07 -7.29
N ASP A 406 -22.08 -6.22 -6.56
CA ASP A 406 -22.62 -4.99 -7.12
C ASP A 406 -21.51 -3.94 -7.31
N ALA A 407 -21.09 -3.78 -8.56
CA ALA A 407 -20.04 -2.84 -8.96
C ALA A 407 -20.54 -1.41 -9.20
N SER A 408 -21.81 -1.08 -8.89
CA SER A 408 -22.31 0.28 -9.02
C SER A 408 -21.67 1.21 -7.99
N ALA A 409 -21.46 2.48 -8.35
CA ALA A 409 -20.90 3.46 -7.41
C ALA A 409 -21.75 3.61 -6.13
N ALA A 410 -23.07 3.51 -6.25
CA ALA A 410 -23.99 3.56 -5.11
C ALA A 410 -23.77 2.43 -4.09
N ALA A 411 -23.27 1.26 -4.53
CA ALA A 411 -22.91 0.16 -3.66
C ALA A 411 -21.45 0.25 -3.17
N LEU A 412 -20.52 0.60 -4.07
CA LEU A 412 -19.09 0.60 -3.79
C LEU A 412 -18.66 1.73 -2.84
N ILE A 413 -19.16 2.95 -3.01
CA ILE A 413 -18.75 4.11 -2.19
C ILE A 413 -18.95 3.83 -0.68
N PRO A 414 -20.15 3.48 -0.18
CA PRO A 414 -20.34 3.17 1.24
C PRO A 414 -19.64 1.87 1.67
N ALA A 415 -19.32 0.97 0.73
CA ALA A 415 -18.54 -0.22 1.04
C ALA A 415 -17.05 0.10 1.29
N MET A 416 -16.50 1.07 0.55
CA MET A 416 -15.11 1.50 0.59
C MET A 416 -14.82 2.52 1.71
N GLU A 417 -15.76 3.42 2.03
CA GLU A 417 -15.59 4.36 3.15
C GLU A 417 -15.38 3.60 4.49
N GLY A 418 -14.24 3.84 5.14
CA GLY A 418 -13.86 3.16 6.37
C GLY A 418 -13.43 1.70 6.19
N LEU A 419 -13.24 1.22 4.95
CA LEU A 419 -12.79 -0.14 4.71
C LEU A 419 -11.35 -0.32 5.19
N GLU A 420 -11.11 -1.39 5.93
CA GLU A 420 -9.79 -1.84 6.37
C GLU A 420 -9.41 -3.12 5.64
N PHE A 421 -8.17 -3.21 5.18
CA PHE A 421 -7.61 -4.41 4.57
C PHE A 421 -6.09 -4.50 4.79
N GLU A 422 -5.54 -5.70 4.71
CA GLU A 422 -4.08 -5.91 4.78
C GLU A 422 -3.47 -5.77 3.38
N GLY A 423 -2.55 -4.81 3.23
CA GLY A 423 -1.76 -4.61 2.02
C GLY A 423 -0.27 -4.94 2.24
N PRO A 424 0.60 -4.75 1.22
CA PRO A 424 2.04 -5.02 1.37
C PRO A 424 2.70 -4.17 2.46
N LYS A 425 2.13 -3.02 2.80
CA LYS A 425 2.64 -2.14 3.87
C LYS A 425 1.99 -2.41 5.23
N GLY A 426 1.24 -3.52 5.37
CA GLY A 426 0.42 -3.84 6.54
C GLY A 426 -1.00 -3.29 6.42
N SER A 427 -1.62 -3.01 7.56
CA SER A 427 -3.00 -2.53 7.62
C SER A 427 -3.20 -1.18 6.93
N ILE A 428 -4.11 -1.14 5.96
CA ILE A 428 -4.56 0.05 5.24
C ILE A 428 -6.00 0.35 5.65
N THR A 429 -6.28 1.62 5.94
CA THR A 429 -7.65 2.11 6.22
C THR A 429 -8.00 3.20 5.23
N ILE A 430 -9.11 3.05 4.50
CA ILE A 430 -9.67 4.12 3.68
C ILE A 430 -10.41 5.10 4.58
N ARG A 431 -9.83 6.28 4.80
CA ARG A 431 -10.43 7.34 5.61
C ARG A 431 -11.76 7.80 4.98
N ALA A 432 -12.84 7.77 5.74
CA ALA A 432 -14.20 8.03 5.20
C ALA A 432 -14.41 9.51 4.83
N GLU A 433 -13.70 10.40 5.51
CA GLU A 433 -13.84 11.84 5.36
C GLU A 433 -13.46 12.30 3.94
N ASP A 434 -12.31 11.83 3.44
CA ASP A 434 -11.67 12.30 2.20
C ASP A 434 -11.14 11.16 1.29
N HIS A 435 -11.44 9.91 1.62
CA HIS A 435 -11.14 8.71 0.83
C HIS A 435 -9.64 8.43 0.63
N VAL A 436 -8.80 8.92 1.54
CA VAL A 436 -7.35 8.66 1.55
C VAL A 436 -7.04 7.35 2.27
N ALA A 437 -6.18 6.52 1.67
CA ALA A 437 -5.57 5.39 2.36
C ALA A 437 -4.55 5.85 3.41
N MET A 438 -4.89 5.63 4.67
CA MET A 438 -3.98 5.75 5.79
C MET A 438 -3.07 4.52 5.80
N GLN A 439 -1.77 4.78 5.77
CA GLN A 439 -0.76 3.74 5.58
C GLN A 439 0.55 4.11 6.27
N ASP A 440 1.33 3.09 6.59
CA ASP A 440 2.66 3.25 7.17
C ASP A 440 3.62 3.87 6.13
N MET A 441 4.61 4.62 6.60
CA MET A 441 5.72 5.15 5.83
C MET A 441 7.01 4.86 6.60
N TYR A 442 8.16 4.91 5.93
CA TYR A 442 9.41 4.43 6.53
C TYR A 442 10.47 5.52 6.51
N ILE A 443 11.23 5.60 7.60
CA ILE A 443 12.50 6.30 7.68
C ILE A 443 13.58 5.23 7.72
N VAL A 444 14.56 5.35 6.83
CA VAL A 444 15.59 4.34 6.63
C VAL A 444 16.97 4.96 6.54
N LYS A 445 17.99 4.15 6.85
CA LYS A 445 19.39 4.48 6.63
C LYS A 445 19.91 3.73 5.40
N LEU A 446 20.56 4.44 4.49
CA LEU A 446 21.19 3.86 3.31
C LEU A 446 22.51 3.17 3.68
N LEU A 447 22.60 1.86 3.46
CA LEU A 447 23.78 1.05 3.77
C LEU A 447 24.72 0.86 2.57
N ASN A 448 24.15 0.72 1.38
CA ASN A 448 24.85 0.46 0.13
C ASN A 448 23.92 0.78 -1.05
N VAL A 449 24.47 0.78 -2.27
CA VAL A 449 23.68 0.92 -3.52
C VAL A 449 24.07 -0.13 -4.56
N ASP A 450 24.78 -1.19 -4.15
CA ASP A 450 25.38 -2.18 -5.04
C ASP A 450 25.02 -3.63 -4.67
N ASP A 451 24.18 -3.85 -3.65
CA ASP A 451 23.62 -5.17 -3.37
C ASP A 451 22.78 -5.66 -4.56
N PRO A 452 23.06 -6.88 -5.09
CA PRO A 452 22.41 -7.39 -6.29
C PRO A 452 20.93 -7.76 -6.08
N GLU A 453 20.48 -7.89 -4.84
CA GLU A 453 19.06 -8.03 -4.49
C GLU A 453 18.43 -6.69 -4.10
N SER A 454 19.13 -5.56 -4.27
CA SER A 454 18.68 -4.24 -3.85
C SER A 454 18.44 -4.11 -2.35
N LYS A 455 19.15 -4.88 -1.50
CA LYS A 455 19.05 -4.74 -0.04
C LYS A 455 19.81 -3.52 0.46
N PHE A 456 19.30 -2.33 0.14
CA PHE A 456 20.00 -1.06 0.33
C PHE A 456 19.85 -0.48 1.73
N PHE A 457 18.79 -0.84 2.46
CA PHE A 457 18.33 -0.06 3.61
C PHE A 457 18.31 -0.82 4.93
N GLU A 458 18.58 -0.09 6.01
CA GLU A 458 18.24 -0.46 7.38
C GLU A 458 17.03 0.37 7.83
N LEU A 459 16.01 -0.27 8.41
CA LEU A 459 14.86 0.45 8.98
C LEU A 459 15.31 1.23 10.23
N VAL A 460 15.00 2.52 10.26
CA VAL A 460 15.21 3.39 11.43
C VAL A 460 13.89 3.51 12.21
N GLU A 461 12.82 3.89 11.52
CA GLU A 461 11.50 4.12 12.12
C GLU A 461 10.41 3.83 11.10
N THR A 462 9.30 3.25 11.57
CA THR A 462 8.03 3.25 10.83
C THR A 462 7.16 4.32 11.43
N ASN A 463 6.66 5.25 10.62
CA ASN A 463 5.67 6.23 11.03
C ASN A 463 4.37 6.04 10.25
N ARG A 464 3.29 6.60 10.77
CA ARG A 464 1.97 6.59 10.13
C ARG A 464 1.46 8.03 10.12
N PRO A 465 1.82 8.82 9.09
CA PRO A 465 1.53 10.24 9.06
C PRO A 465 0.05 10.56 9.22
N ASP A 466 -0.29 11.36 10.22
CA ASP A 466 -1.61 11.98 10.32
C ASP A 466 -1.61 13.25 9.45
N VAL A 467 -2.44 13.24 8.41
CA VAL A 467 -2.44 14.29 7.38
C VAL A 467 -3.73 15.09 7.43
N PRO A 468 -3.68 16.40 7.16
CA PRO A 468 -4.84 17.25 7.26
C PRO A 468 -5.92 16.84 6.25
N CYS A 469 -7.16 17.20 6.56
CA CYS A 469 -8.25 17.22 5.62
C CYS A 469 -8.13 18.47 4.75
N LEU A 470 -8.07 18.27 3.43
CA LEU A 470 -7.86 19.34 2.44
C LEU A 470 -9.09 19.59 1.58
N LEU A 471 -10.24 19.07 2.00
CA LEU A 471 -11.50 19.24 1.30
C LEU A 471 -11.85 20.74 1.13
N PRO A 472 -12.58 21.11 0.08
CA PRO A 472 -13.04 22.48 -0.08
C PRO A 472 -13.99 22.91 1.06
N GLU A 473 -14.13 24.22 1.27
CA GLU A 473 -14.84 24.78 2.43
C GLU A 473 -16.31 24.33 2.53
N ASP A 474 -16.96 24.09 1.40
CA ASP A 474 -18.33 23.56 1.36
C ASP A 474 -18.44 22.10 1.82
N LEU A 475 -17.33 21.35 1.79
CA LEU A 475 -17.23 19.98 2.28
C LEU A 475 -16.50 19.85 3.62
N LYS A 476 -16.07 20.96 4.23
CA LYS A 476 -15.37 20.96 5.52
C LYS A 476 -16.06 20.17 6.63
N ALA A 477 -17.40 20.12 6.62
CA ALA A 477 -18.15 19.32 7.59
C ALA A 477 -17.82 17.82 7.53
N ARG A 478 -17.40 17.30 6.36
CA ARG A 478 -16.91 15.92 6.22
C ARG A 478 -15.62 15.67 6.98
N CYS A 479 -14.78 16.69 7.18
CA CYS A 479 -13.48 16.53 7.82
C CYS A 479 -13.54 16.16 9.31
N GLY A 480 -14.71 16.27 9.96
CA GLY A 480 -14.85 15.94 11.38
C GLY A 480 -13.85 16.68 12.26
N ASP A 481 -13.07 15.92 13.03
CA ASP A 481 -12.06 16.42 13.97
C ASP A 481 -10.64 16.52 13.37
N LEU A 482 -10.47 16.24 12.07
CA LEU A 482 -9.18 16.31 11.40
C LEU A 482 -8.65 17.76 11.35
N PRO A 483 -7.33 17.98 11.43
CA PRO A 483 -6.73 19.26 11.07
C PRO A 483 -7.17 19.68 9.67
N TYR A 484 -7.61 20.93 9.50
CA TYR A 484 -8.19 21.41 8.24
C TYR A 484 -7.28 22.41 7.54
N GLY A 485 -7.03 22.19 6.25
CA GLY A 485 -6.28 23.10 5.38
C GLY A 485 -4.74 23.06 5.55
N SER A 486 -4.25 22.82 6.76
CA SER A 486 -2.82 22.67 7.08
C SER A 486 -2.61 21.66 8.21
N LEU A 487 -1.38 21.16 8.38
CA LEU A 487 -1.03 20.27 9.50
C LEU A 487 -1.28 20.92 10.86
N SER A 488 -1.12 22.25 10.93
CA SER A 488 -1.37 23.02 12.15
C SER A 488 -2.85 23.39 12.38
N GLY A 489 -3.70 23.23 11.36
CA GLY A 489 -5.10 23.67 11.36
C GLY A 489 -5.29 25.20 11.36
N GLN A 490 -4.22 25.96 11.13
CA GLN A 490 -4.22 27.44 11.02
C GLN A 490 -4.40 27.91 9.59
#